data_AF-A0AAV4RQQ3-F1
#
_entry.id   AF-A0AAV4RQQ3-F1
#
_cell.length_a   1.000
_cell.length_b   1.000
_cell.length_c   1.000
_cell.angle_alpha   90.00
_cell.angle_beta   90.00
_cell.angle_gamma   90.00
#
_symmetry.space_group_name_H-M   'P 1'
#
loop_
_entity.id
_entity.type
_entity.pdbx_description
1 polymer ?
#
loop_
_entity_poly.entity_id
_entity_poly.type
_entity_poly.pdbx_seq_one_letter_code
_entity_poly.pdbx_strand_id
1 'polypeptide(L)'
;MSGGRLSCQCPLSCDSVHYGERLSKAALITQEEECKEFYKNNHVRLNVFYASLNKRVYDQQPKWRESTLLSYIGNELGLWLGLSLTTFCEILEKIMLLLKHVTIRLIYYNPVIVARRTE
;
A
#
# COMPACT_ATOMS: atom_id res chain seq x y z
N MET A 1 -48.98 -5.31 27.44
CA MET A 1 -48.64 -4.97 26.04
C MET A 1 -47.52 -3.93 26.06
N SER A 2 -46.26 -4.37 26.05
CA SER A 2 -45.11 -3.48 25.88
C SER A 2 -44.25 -4.06 24.76
N GLY A 3 -44.36 -3.47 23.57
CA GLY A 3 -43.59 -3.85 22.38
C GLY A 3 -42.11 -3.61 22.62
N GLY A 4 -41.35 -4.70 22.75
CA GLY A 4 -39.92 -4.68 23.03
C GLY A 4 -39.12 -4.07 21.89
N ARG A 5 -38.69 -2.82 22.06
CA ARG A 5 -37.46 -2.32 21.44
C ARG A 5 -36.30 -2.71 22.35
N LEU A 6 -35.77 -3.93 22.20
CA LEU A 6 -34.39 -4.14 22.62
C LEU A 6 -33.49 -3.44 21.59
N SER A 7 -32.82 -2.38 22.02
CA SER A 7 -31.75 -1.71 21.28
C SER A 7 -30.54 -2.64 21.22
N CYS A 8 -30.60 -3.68 20.39
CA CYS A 8 -29.48 -4.58 20.17
C CYS A 8 -28.44 -3.87 19.31
N GLN A 9 -27.34 -3.45 19.94
CA GLN A 9 -26.13 -3.03 19.23
C GLN A 9 -25.42 -4.29 18.74
N CYS A 10 -25.80 -4.77 17.57
CA CYS A 10 -25.10 -5.87 16.91
C CYS A 10 -23.91 -5.29 16.13
N PRO A 11 -22.66 -5.56 16.55
CA PRO A 11 -21.50 -5.19 15.74
C PRO A 11 -21.50 -5.99 14.44
N LEU A 12 -21.00 -5.38 13.37
CA LEU A 12 -20.81 -6.03 12.07
C LEU A 12 -19.77 -7.14 12.21
N SER A 13 -20.07 -8.31 11.65
CA SER A 13 -19.12 -9.43 11.58
C SER A 13 -18.00 -9.11 10.59
N CYS A 14 -16.77 -9.50 10.94
CA CYS A 14 -15.60 -9.33 10.06
C CYS A 14 -15.71 -10.21 8.81
N ASP A 15 -16.27 -11.42 8.95
CA ASP A 15 -16.47 -12.37 7.87
C ASP A 15 -17.95 -12.48 7.53
N SER A 16 -18.28 -12.23 6.27
CA SER A 16 -19.63 -12.44 5.75
C SER A 16 -19.58 -12.95 4.32
N VAL A 17 -20.48 -13.87 3.98
CA VAL A 17 -20.63 -14.41 2.63
C VAL A 17 -21.95 -13.92 2.06
N HIS A 18 -21.87 -13.20 0.94
CA HIS A 18 -23.04 -12.65 0.25
C HIS A 18 -23.21 -13.33 -1.12
N TYR A 19 -24.38 -13.89 -1.37
CA TYR A 19 -24.73 -14.50 -2.66
C TYR A 19 -25.51 -13.49 -3.50
N GLY A 20 -24.90 -13.00 -4.59
CA GLY A 20 -25.58 -12.12 -5.54
C GLY A 20 -26.51 -12.91 -6.45
N GLU A 21 -27.82 -12.69 -6.32
CA GLU A 21 -28.83 -13.50 -7.02
C GLU A 21 -29.23 -12.90 -8.37
N ARG A 22 -29.48 -13.75 -9.37
CA ARG A 22 -30.04 -13.37 -10.67
C ARG A 22 -31.21 -14.30 -10.99
N LEU A 23 -32.39 -13.72 -11.20
CA LEU A 23 -33.63 -14.47 -11.40
C LEU A 23 -34.08 -14.42 -12.87
N SER A 24 -34.28 -15.59 -13.46
CA SER A 24 -34.87 -15.76 -14.79
C SER A 24 -36.05 -16.73 -14.72
N LYS A 25 -37.09 -16.50 -15.51
CA LYS A 25 -38.31 -17.31 -15.53
C LYS A 25 -38.68 -17.69 -16.97
N ALA A 26 -39.21 -18.90 -17.15
CA ALA A 26 -39.73 -19.38 -18.43
C ALA A 26 -41.03 -20.16 -18.19
N ALA A 27 -41.94 -20.14 -19.16
CA ALA A 27 -43.17 -20.92 -19.10
C ALA A 27 -42.85 -22.42 -19.20
N LEU A 28 -43.41 -23.22 -18.31
CA LEU A 28 -43.27 -24.67 -18.36
C LEU A 28 -44.26 -25.23 -19.38
N ILE A 29 -43.76 -25.91 -20.42
CA ILE A 29 -44.58 -26.51 -21.47
C ILE A 29 -44.74 -28.00 -21.17
N THR A 30 -45.98 -28.46 -21.02
CA THR A 30 -46.36 -29.87 -20.92
C THR A 30 -46.96 -30.35 -22.25
N GLN A 31 -46.64 -31.59 -22.65
CA GLN A 31 -47.16 -32.18 -23.90
C GLN A 31 -48.59 -32.72 -23.78
N GLU A 32 -49.09 -32.95 -22.56
CA GLU A 32 -50.46 -33.39 -22.30
C GLU A 32 -51.40 -32.19 -22.16
N GLU A 33 -52.44 -32.13 -23.01
CA GLU A 33 -53.42 -31.03 -23.03
C GLU A 33 -54.47 -31.14 -21.91
N GLU A 34 -54.85 -32.35 -21.49
CA GLU A 34 -55.92 -32.57 -20.49
C GLU A 34 -55.58 -32.04 -19.09
N CYS A 35 -54.30 -32.00 -18.71
CA CYS A 35 -53.86 -31.55 -17.38
C CYS A 35 -53.09 -30.21 -17.40
N LYS A 36 -53.11 -29.49 -18.54
CA LYS A 36 -52.27 -28.30 -18.78
C LYS A 36 -52.55 -27.15 -17.81
N GLU A 37 -53.82 -26.89 -17.48
CA GLU A 37 -54.19 -25.81 -16.54
C GLU A 37 -53.79 -26.14 -15.10
N PHE A 38 -53.99 -27.39 -14.68
CA PHE A 38 -53.60 -27.86 -13.34
C PHE A 38 -52.08 -27.78 -13.15
N TYR A 39 -51.31 -28.25 -14.14
CA TYR A 39 -49.84 -28.19 -14.08
C TYR A 39 -49.30 -26.76 -14.10
N LYS A 40 -49.91 -25.87 -14.90
CA LYS A 40 -49.47 -24.47 -14.99
C LYS A 40 -49.66 -23.69 -13.68
N ASN A 41 -50.72 -23.99 -12.92
CA ASN A 41 -51.07 -23.24 -11.71
C ASN A 41 -50.42 -23.80 -10.44
N ASN A 42 -50.09 -25.10 -10.41
CA ASN A 42 -49.63 -25.78 -9.19
C ASN A 42 -48.15 -26.17 -9.21
N HIS A 43 -47.48 -26.15 -10.36
CA HIS A 43 -46.08 -26.59 -10.47
C HIS A 43 -45.11 -25.45 -10.82
N VAL A 44 -43.97 -25.45 -10.14
CA VAL A 44 -42.83 -24.57 -10.42
C VAL A 44 -41.56 -25.41 -10.51
N ARG A 45 -40.75 -25.17 -11.55
CA ARG A 45 -39.40 -25.73 -11.64
C ARG A 45 -38.39 -24.67 -11.23
N LEU A 46 -37.67 -24.90 -10.13
CA LEU A 46 -36.62 -24.03 -9.62
C LEU A 46 -35.24 -24.64 -9.94
N ASN A 47 -34.42 -23.88 -10.67
CA ASN A 47 -33.03 -24.25 -10.93
C ASN A 47 -32.11 -23.25 -10.24
N VAL A 48 -31.45 -23.67 -9.16
CA VAL A 48 -30.45 -22.87 -8.44
C VAL A 48 -29.07 -23.32 -8.89
N PHE A 49 -28.31 -22.42 -9.51
CA PHE A 49 -26.97 -22.72 -9.99
C PHE A 49 -26.09 -21.47 -9.94
N TYR A 50 -24.78 -21.68 -9.86
CA TYR A 50 -23.80 -20.60 -9.97
C TYR A 50 -23.65 -20.21 -11.44
N ALA A 51 -23.81 -18.92 -11.75
CA ALA A 51 -23.64 -18.41 -13.11
C ALA A 51 -22.19 -18.54 -13.61
N SER A 52 -21.21 -18.51 -12.71
CA SER A 52 -19.79 -18.72 -13.02
C SER A 52 -19.09 -19.28 -11.78
N LEU A 53 -18.05 -20.10 -11.97
CA LEU A 53 -17.24 -20.70 -10.90
C LEU A 53 -16.25 -19.71 -10.24
N ASN A 54 -16.57 -18.41 -10.23
CA ASN A 54 -15.69 -17.35 -9.73
C ASN A 54 -16.20 -16.83 -8.38
N LYS A 55 -15.36 -16.92 -7.35
CA LYS A 55 -15.61 -16.32 -6.03
C LYS A 55 -15.02 -14.92 -5.98
N ARG A 56 -15.82 -13.92 -5.58
CA ARG A 56 -15.31 -12.58 -5.25
C ARG A 56 -15.06 -12.51 -3.75
N VAL A 57 -13.84 -12.11 -3.37
CA VAL A 57 -13.41 -11.92 -1.98
C VAL A 57 -13.08 -10.44 -1.80
N TYR A 58 -13.61 -9.82 -0.74
CA TYR A 58 -13.37 -8.43 -0.40
C TYR A 58 -12.73 -8.37 0.98
N ASP A 59 -11.43 -8.07 1.02
CA ASP A 59 -10.68 -7.89 2.28
C ASP A 59 -10.42 -6.41 2.54
N GLN A 60 -10.73 -5.98 3.76
CA GLN A 60 -10.37 -4.65 4.24
C GLN A 60 -9.00 -4.71 4.91
N GLN A 61 -7.99 -4.17 4.22
CA GLN A 61 -6.63 -4.10 4.74
C GLN A 61 -6.37 -2.72 5.36
N PRO A 62 -5.62 -2.63 6.48
CA PRO A 62 -5.26 -1.35 7.06
C PRO A 62 -4.40 -0.54 6.08
N LYS A 63 -4.73 0.75 5.91
CA LYS A 63 -4.02 1.65 4.97
C LYS A 63 -2.55 1.82 5.32
N TRP A 64 -2.23 1.80 6.62
CA TRP A 64 -0.87 1.97 7.13
C TRP A 64 -0.54 0.83 8.09
N ARG A 65 0.56 0.14 7.83
CA ARG A 65 1.21 -0.77 8.78
C ARG A 65 2.44 -0.07 9.34
N GLU A 66 2.86 -0.43 10.55
CA GLU A 66 4.03 0.17 11.21
C GLU A 66 5.30 0.07 10.33
N SER A 67 5.49 -1.05 9.64
CA SER A 67 6.59 -1.24 8.70
C SER A 67 6.53 -0.29 7.51
N THR A 68 5.33 -0.02 6.99
CA THR A 68 5.10 0.91 5.89
C THR A 68 5.41 2.35 6.33
N LEU A 69 5.02 2.72 7.55
CA LEU A 69 5.28 4.05 8.11
C LEU A 69 6.79 4.30 8.27
N LEU A 70 7.50 3.35 8.86
CA LEU A 70 8.95 3.43 9.04
C LEU A 70 9.71 3.46 7.71
N SER A 71 9.22 2.74 6.70
CA SER A 71 9.80 2.75 5.35
C SER A 71 9.76 4.14 4.72
N TYR A 72 8.62 4.85 4.81
CA TYR A 72 8.51 6.20 4.28
C TYR A 72 9.40 7.21 5.01
N ILE A 73 9.47 7.13 6.34
CA ILE A 73 10.31 8.00 7.16
C ILE A 73 11.79 7.71 6.89
N GLY A 74 12.16 6.43 6.83
CA GLY A 74 13.54 5.99 6.56
C GLY A 74 14.03 6.42 5.18
N ASN A 75 13.17 6.43 4.16
CA ASN A 75 13.53 6.88 2.82
C ASN A 75 13.94 8.36 2.79
N GLU A 76 13.11 9.23 3.34
CA GLU A 76 13.42 10.66 3.40
C GLU A 76 14.65 10.93 4.28
N LEU A 77 14.68 10.40 5.51
CA LEU A 77 15.82 10.60 6.41
C LEU A 77 17.13 10.07 5.82
N GLY A 78 17.09 8.92 5.16
CA GLY A 78 18.24 8.33 4.50
C GLY A 78 18.79 9.23 3.39
N LEU A 79 17.92 9.86 2.60
CA LEU A 79 18.32 10.79 1.54
C LEU A 79 19.00 12.04 2.11
N TRP A 80 18.39 12.68 3.11
CA TRP A 80 18.94 13.88 3.75
C TRP A 80 20.28 13.58 4.46
N LEU A 81 20.36 12.46 5.17
CA LEU A 81 21.60 12.05 5.84
C LEU A 81 22.69 11.67 4.84
N GLY A 82 22.34 10.97 3.76
CA GLY A 82 23.27 10.64 2.68
C GLY A 82 23.90 11.88 2.07
N LEU A 83 23.08 12.88 1.71
CA LEU A 83 23.58 14.15 1.17
C LEU A 83 24.48 14.88 2.18
N SER A 84 24.07 14.93 3.45
CA SER A 84 24.87 15.57 4.50
C SER A 84 26.24 14.90 4.68
N LEU A 85 26.29 13.57 4.59
CA LEU A 85 27.54 12.80 4.71
C LEU A 85 28.49 13.09 3.53
N THR A 86 27.96 13.14 2.30
CA THR A 86 28.77 13.51 1.13
C THR A 86 29.37 14.90 1.28
N THR A 87 28.58 15.90 1.70
CA THR A 87 29.09 17.26 1.92
C THR A 87 30.15 17.32 3.04
N PHE A 88 29.99 16.52 4.10
CA PHE A 88 30.97 16.44 5.17
C PHE A 88 32.31 15.87 4.68
N CYS A 89 32.27 14.81 3.86
CA CYS A 89 33.46 14.24 3.23
C CYS A 89 34.17 15.24 2.32
N GLU A 90 33.43 16.02 1.51
CA GLU A 90 34.02 17.06 0.67
C GLU A 90 34.73 18.14 1.48
N ILE A 91 34.13 18.60 2.60
CA ILE A 91 34.74 19.58 3.49
C ILE A 91 36.04 19.03 4.08
N LEU A 92 36.05 17.77 4.54
CA LEU A 92 37.25 17.11 5.05
C LEU A 92 38.36 17.04 3.98
N GLU A 93 38.03 16.69 2.74
CA GLU A 93 39.00 16.67 1.65
C GLU A 93 39.59 18.06 1.39
N LYS A 94 38.74 19.10 1.36
CA LYS A 94 39.21 20.48 1.19
C LYS A 94 40.14 20.92 2.31
N ILE A 95 39.83 20.57 3.57
CA ILE A 95 40.70 20.88 4.71
C ILE A 95 42.07 20.20 4.53
N MET A 96 42.12 18.92 4.15
CA MET A 96 43.37 18.20 3.93
C MET A 96 44.20 18.81 2.78
N LEU A 97 43.55 19.21 1.69
CA LEU A 97 44.22 19.90 0.57
C LEU A 97 44.77 21.26 0.98
N LEU A 98 44.02 22.04 1.76
CA LEU A 98 44.47 23.33 2.28
C LEU A 98 45.68 23.17 3.22
N LEU A 99 45.64 22.19 4.13
CA LEU A 99 46.77 21.89 5.02
C LEU A 99 48.02 21.52 4.22
N LYS A 100 47.89 20.67 3.18
CA LYS A 100 49.00 20.34 2.27
C LYS A 100 49.53 21.58 1.53
N HIS A 101 48.64 22.45 1.05
CA HIS A 101 49.07 23.66 0.35
C HIS A 101 49.80 24.63 1.29
N VAL A 102 49.32 24.78 2.53
CA VAL A 102 49.97 25.60 3.57
C VAL A 102 51.33 25.03 3.95
N THR A 103 51.47 23.72 4.16
CA THR A 103 52.78 23.12 4.49
C THR A 103 53.79 23.28 3.35
N ILE A 104 53.38 23.05 2.10
CA ILE A 104 54.24 23.29 0.92
C ILE A 104 54.63 24.78 0.84
N ARG A 105 53.67 25.69 1.02
CA ARG A 105 53.93 27.13 0.99
C ARG A 105 54.87 27.56 2.11
N LEU A 106 54.71 27.02 3.32
CA LEU A 106 55.63 27.28 4.44
C LEU A 106 57.02 26.72 4.17
N ILE A 107 57.15 25.52 3.60
CA ILE A 107 58.45 24.91 3.27
C ILE A 107 59.16 25.66 2.12
N TYR A 108 58.43 26.19 1.14
CA TYR A 108 59.02 26.86 -0.04
C TYR A 108 59.20 28.39 0.14
N TYR A 109 58.38 29.06 0.96
CA TYR A 109 58.46 30.50 1.22
C TYR A 109 59.49 30.85 2.31
N ASN A 110 59.64 29.99 3.33
CA ASN A 110 60.62 30.17 4.41
C ASN A 110 62.10 30.22 3.93
N PRO A 111 62.57 29.42 2.94
CA PRO A 111 63.92 29.57 2.39
C PRO A 111 64.10 30.79 1.46
N VAL A 112 63.03 31.29 0.82
CA VAL A 112 63.11 32.46 -0.09
C VAL A 112 63.26 33.79 0.66
N ILE A 113 62.70 33.92 1.88
CA ILE A 113 62.87 35.13 2.71
C ILE A 113 64.28 35.21 3.30
N VAL A 114 64.90 34.07 3.64
CA VAL A 114 66.26 34.03 4.19
C VAL A 114 67.31 34.39 3.12
N ALA A 115 67.13 33.94 1.88
CA ALA A 115 68.06 34.23 0.79
C ALA A 115 68.05 35.71 0.32
N ARG A 116 66.99 36.48 0.63
CA ARG A 116 66.86 37.90 0.22
C ARG A 116 67.33 38.89 1.29
N ARG A 117 67.85 38.42 2.43
CA ARG A 117 68.39 39.25 3.52
C ARG A 117 69.93 39.32 3.52
N THR A 118 70.58 38.59 2.62
CA THR A 118 72.05 38.51 2.50
C THR A 118 72.62 39.27 1.30
N GLU A 119 71.80 40.07 0.61
CA GLU A 119 72.26 41.10 -0.35
C GLU A 119 72.14 42.50 0.27
#